data_AF-A0A2D7NAD4-F1
#
_entry.id   AF-A0A2D7NAD4-F1
#
_cell.length_a   1.000
_cell.length_b   1.000
_cell.length_c   1.000
_cell.angle_alpha   90.00
_cell.angle_beta   90.00
_cell.angle_gamma   90.00
#
_symmetry.space_group_name_H-M   'P 1'
#
loop_
_entity.id
_entity.type
_entity.pdbx_description
1 polymer ?
#
loop_
_entity_poly.entity_id
_entity_poly.type
_entity_poly.pdbx_seq_one_letter_code
_entity_poly.pdbx_strand_id
1 'polypeptide(L)'
;MWYKKRLRNKKLTSNQVGLVHGFRSGLEKQIADELKGLRVQYEFEETKLKYVKPQKTHTYTPDFYLTKQKIYIETKGLFTSADRQKMKLIKEQHPDKDIRFIFSNSKTRISKKSKTTYSMWAEKYGFKWADKHMPKEWLNE
;
A
#
# COMPACT_ATOMS: atom_id res chain seq x y z
N MET A 1 -29.08 37.80 -26.58
CA MET A 1 -27.63 37.48 -26.51
C MET A 1 -27.46 36.09 -25.91
N TRP A 2 -27.20 35.08 -26.76
CA TRP A 2 -27.04 33.68 -26.32
C TRP A 2 -25.56 33.38 -26.05
N TYR A 3 -25.24 33.05 -24.80
CA TYR A 3 -23.90 32.68 -24.35
C TYR A 3 -23.58 31.24 -24.78
N LYS A 4 -22.80 31.06 -25.85
CA LYS A 4 -22.28 29.73 -26.23
C LYS A 4 -21.19 29.29 -25.25
N LYS A 5 -21.54 28.40 -24.33
CA LYS A 5 -20.59 27.72 -23.43
C LYS A 5 -19.57 26.94 -24.26
N ARG A 6 -18.32 27.41 -24.28
CA ARG A 6 -17.20 26.74 -24.97
C ARG A 6 -16.98 25.36 -24.34
N LEU A 7 -17.33 24.29 -25.05
CA LEU A 7 -17.04 22.93 -24.61
C LEU A 7 -15.51 22.76 -24.54
N ARG A 8 -15.00 22.63 -23.32
CA ARG A 8 -13.58 22.42 -23.05
C ARG A 8 -13.29 20.96 -23.42
N ASN A 9 -12.63 20.71 -24.56
CA ASN A 9 -12.17 19.38 -24.93
C ASN A 9 -11.35 18.79 -23.76
N LYS A 10 -11.92 17.78 -23.10
CA LYS A 10 -11.28 17.09 -21.98
C LYS A 10 -10.12 16.28 -22.57
N LYS A 11 -8.87 16.66 -22.27
CA LYS A 11 -7.69 15.87 -22.63
C LYS A 11 -7.84 14.48 -22.00
N LEU A 12 -7.74 13.44 -22.83
CA LEU A 12 -7.77 12.05 -22.40
C LEU A 12 -6.61 11.78 -21.44
N THR A 13 -6.85 10.94 -20.44
CA THR A 13 -5.80 10.47 -19.52
C THR A 13 -4.90 9.44 -20.20
N SER A 14 -3.67 9.24 -19.74
CA SER A 14 -2.71 8.26 -20.31
C SER A 14 -3.33 6.86 -20.50
N ASN A 15 -4.14 6.43 -19.53
CA ASN A 15 -4.86 5.15 -19.60
C ASN A 15 -5.93 5.10 -20.69
N GLN A 16 -6.61 6.22 -20.96
CA GLN A 16 -7.62 6.32 -22.03
C GLN A 16 -6.97 6.40 -23.41
N VAL A 17 -5.76 6.96 -23.51
CA VAL A 17 -4.96 6.94 -24.74
C VAL A 17 -4.45 5.52 -25.04
N GLY A 18 -4.01 4.79 -24.02
CA GLY A 18 -3.58 3.39 -24.18
C GLY A 18 -4.69 2.40 -24.55
N LEU A 19 -5.94 2.69 -24.17
CA LEU A 19 -7.09 1.92 -24.63
C LEU A 19 -7.46 2.16 -26.11
N VAL A 20 -7.09 3.31 -26.68
CA VAL A 20 -7.43 3.70 -28.07
C VAL A 20 -6.29 3.37 -29.03
N HIS A 21 -5.04 3.46 -28.59
CA HIS A 21 -3.85 3.29 -29.44
C HIS A 21 -2.96 2.09 -29.06
N GLY A 22 -3.30 1.34 -28.01
CA GLY A 22 -2.49 0.22 -27.50
C GLY A 22 -1.36 0.63 -26.55
N PHE A 23 -0.85 1.87 -26.62
CA PHE A 23 0.30 2.33 -25.82
C PHE A 23 -0.08 3.14 -24.57
N ARG A 24 0.46 2.78 -23.41
CA ARG A 24 0.11 3.35 -22.10
C ARG A 24 0.78 4.69 -21.82
N SER A 25 1.77 5.08 -22.60
CA SER A 25 2.46 6.37 -22.49
C SER A 25 2.82 6.99 -23.86
N GLY A 26 3.05 8.30 -23.88
CA GLY A 26 3.49 9.00 -25.10
C GLY A 26 4.86 8.53 -25.60
N LEU A 27 5.75 8.14 -24.67
CA LEU A 27 7.06 7.60 -25.00
C LEU A 27 6.96 6.24 -25.70
N GLU A 28 6.12 5.33 -25.17
CA GLU A 28 5.88 4.02 -25.80
C GLU A 28 5.40 4.17 -27.25
N LYS A 29 4.47 5.10 -27.49
CA LYS A 29 3.98 5.39 -28.85
C LYS A 29 5.12 5.89 -29.76
N GLN A 30 5.93 6.84 -29.27
CA GLN A 30 7.04 7.39 -30.06
C GLN A 30 8.04 6.30 -30.47
N ILE A 31 8.39 5.40 -29.55
CA ILE A 31 9.31 4.28 -29.84
C ILE A 31 8.69 3.29 -30.83
N ALA A 32 7.39 3.00 -30.70
CA ALA A 32 6.70 2.14 -31.67
C ALA A 32 6.68 2.75 -33.08
N ASP A 33 6.43 4.05 -33.19
CA ASP A 33 6.47 4.78 -34.47
C ASP A 33 7.90 4.76 -35.08
N GLU A 34 8.94 4.90 -34.24
CA GLU A 34 10.34 4.76 -34.65
C GLU A 34 10.67 3.35 -35.16
N LEU A 35 10.32 2.30 -34.41
CA LEU A 35 10.53 0.91 -34.82
C LEU A 35 9.79 0.58 -36.12
N LYS A 36 8.58 1.09 -36.29
CA LYS A 36 7.81 0.97 -37.53
C LYS A 36 8.50 1.69 -38.70
N GLY A 37 9.02 2.89 -38.48
CA GLY A 37 9.80 3.65 -39.47
C GLY A 37 11.06 2.91 -39.92
N LEU A 38 11.71 2.22 -38.98
CA LEU A 38 12.88 1.36 -39.23
C LEU A 38 12.51 -0.03 -39.77
N ARG A 39 11.22 -0.35 -39.92
CA ARG A 39 10.70 -1.66 -40.35
C ARG A 39 11.19 -2.83 -39.47
N VAL A 40 11.38 -2.57 -38.18
CA VAL A 40 11.75 -3.58 -37.19
C VAL A 40 10.47 -4.27 -36.69
N GLN A 41 10.46 -5.60 -36.69
CA GLN A 41 9.38 -6.37 -36.09
C GLN A 41 9.50 -6.37 -34.57
N TYR A 42 8.39 -6.18 -33.86
CA TYR A 42 8.36 -6.18 -32.41
C TYR A 42 7.01 -6.68 -31.88
N GLU A 43 7.04 -7.20 -30.65
CA GLU A 43 5.86 -7.51 -29.84
C GLU A 43 5.73 -6.46 -28.73
N PHE A 44 4.51 -5.97 -28.44
CA PHE A 44 4.28 -4.99 -27.37
C PHE A 44 3.45 -5.62 -26.24
N GLU A 45 4.03 -5.73 -25.05
CA GLU A 45 3.42 -6.33 -23.84
C GLU A 45 2.96 -7.80 -23.95
N GLU A 46 3.29 -8.50 -25.04
CA GLU A 46 2.92 -9.92 -25.24
C GLU A 46 3.96 -10.88 -24.64
N THR A 47 5.25 -10.63 -24.89
CA THR A 47 6.35 -11.45 -24.36
C THR A 47 6.57 -11.19 -22.86
N LYS A 48 6.41 -12.22 -22.03
CA LYS A 48 6.53 -12.11 -20.56
C LYS A 48 7.69 -12.97 -20.04
N LEU A 49 8.59 -12.35 -19.29
CA LEU A 49 9.65 -13.03 -18.55
C LEU A 49 9.23 -13.24 -17.10
N LYS A 50 9.23 -14.50 -16.66
CA LYS A 50 9.03 -14.84 -15.25
C LYS A 50 10.34 -14.63 -14.50
N TYR A 51 10.28 -14.03 -13.31
CA TYR A 51 11.42 -13.90 -12.42
C TYR A 51 11.00 -14.14 -10.97
N VAL A 52 11.93 -14.61 -10.15
CA VAL A 52 11.73 -14.82 -8.72
C VAL A 52 12.44 -13.69 -7.96
N LYS A 53 11.75 -13.11 -6.98
CA LYS A 53 12.40 -12.20 -6.03
C LYS A 53 13.08 -13.06 -4.97
N PRO A 54 14.41 -12.95 -4.77
CA PRO A 54 15.09 -13.75 -3.76
C PRO A 54 14.53 -13.41 -2.37
N GLN A 55 14.52 -14.41 -1.49
CA GLN A 55 14.10 -14.23 -0.10
C GLN A 55 15.02 -13.20 0.58
N LYS A 56 14.42 -12.31 1.36
CA LYS A 56 15.13 -11.30 2.15
C LYS A 56 14.73 -11.41 3.61
N THR A 57 15.71 -11.46 4.48
CA THR A 57 15.49 -11.38 5.93
C THR A 57 15.40 -9.92 6.33
N HIS A 58 14.39 -9.61 7.15
CA HIS A 58 14.18 -8.28 7.70
C HIS A 58 14.01 -8.40 9.21
N THR A 59 14.52 -7.42 9.96
CA THR A 59 14.40 -7.38 11.42
C THR A 59 13.29 -6.42 11.83
N TYR A 60 12.43 -6.88 12.74
CA TYR A 60 11.44 -6.05 13.41
C TYR A 60 12.00 -5.55 14.75
N THR A 61 11.93 -4.23 14.94
CA THR A 61 12.24 -3.59 16.23
C THR A 61 10.97 -2.88 16.69
N PRO A 62 10.38 -3.25 17.84
CA PRO A 62 9.24 -2.53 18.39
C PRO A 62 9.68 -1.15 18.87
N ASP A 63 8.75 -0.20 18.98
CA ASP A 63 9.05 1.09 19.61
C ASP A 63 9.32 0.91 21.11
N PHE A 64 8.57 0.02 21.77
CA PHE A 64 8.78 -0.31 23.18
C PHE A 64 8.60 -1.81 23.44
N TYR A 65 9.34 -2.33 24.42
CA TYR A 65 9.19 -3.69 24.89
C TYR A 65 9.01 -3.71 26.40
N LEU A 66 7.83 -4.11 26.86
CA LEU A 66 7.50 -4.26 28.28
C LEU A 66 8.03 -5.62 28.75
N THR A 67 9.24 -5.63 29.30
CA THR A 67 9.98 -6.86 29.59
C THR A 67 9.29 -7.77 30.61
N LYS A 68 8.64 -7.21 31.64
CA LYS A 68 7.92 -7.97 32.67
C LYS A 68 6.72 -8.71 32.08
N GLN A 69 5.94 -8.03 31.24
CA GLN A 69 4.75 -8.59 30.59
C GLN A 69 5.04 -9.35 29.30
N LYS A 70 6.25 -9.20 28.75
CA LYS A 70 6.66 -9.69 27.42
C LYS A 70 5.77 -9.16 26.28
N ILE A 71 5.31 -7.92 26.43
CA ILE A 71 4.45 -7.23 25.43
C ILE A 71 5.31 -6.30 24.57
N TYR A 72 5.17 -6.42 23.26
CA TYR A 72 5.77 -5.54 22.25
C TYR A 72 4.77 -4.46 21.89
N ILE A 73 5.18 -3.20 21.95
CA ILE A 73 4.34 -2.05 21.64
C ILE A 73 4.88 -1.33 20.41
N GLU A 74 4.00 -1.09 19.44
CA GLU A 74 4.26 -0.27 18.26
C GLU A 74 3.34 0.95 18.26
N THR A 75 3.91 2.15 18.23
CA THR A 75 3.18 3.39 18.05
C THR A 75 3.01 3.71 16.56
N LYS A 76 1.81 4.13 16.15
CA LYS A 76 1.56 4.48 14.74
C LYS A 76 0.67 5.70 14.57
N GLY A 77 1.22 6.71 13.90
CA GLY A 77 0.45 7.79 13.30
C GLY A 77 -0.02 7.42 11.88
N LEU A 78 0.92 7.25 10.97
CA LEU A 78 0.66 6.74 9.62
C LEU A 78 0.84 5.22 9.62
N PHE A 79 -0.17 4.47 9.18
CA PHE A 79 -0.10 3.02 9.11
C PHE A 79 -0.24 2.59 7.65
N THR A 80 0.88 2.50 6.94
CA THR A 80 0.91 2.30 5.49
C THR A 80 0.57 0.87 5.07
N SER A 81 0.43 0.62 3.77
CA SER A 81 0.25 -0.75 3.26
C SER A 81 1.47 -1.63 3.54
N ALA A 82 2.68 -1.05 3.47
CA ALA A 82 3.91 -1.76 3.76
C ALA A 82 4.00 -2.15 5.23
N ASP A 83 3.65 -1.23 6.14
CA ASP A 83 3.59 -1.53 7.58
C ASP A 83 2.61 -2.67 7.87
N ARG A 84 1.40 -2.62 7.32
CA ARG A 84 0.39 -3.66 7.50
C ARG A 84 0.86 -5.02 6.97
N GLN A 85 1.53 -5.05 5.82
CA GLN A 85 2.11 -6.29 5.28
C GLN A 85 3.22 -6.83 6.19
N LYS A 86 4.12 -5.95 6.66
CA LYS A 86 5.17 -6.28 7.63
C LYS A 86 4.58 -6.93 8.89
N MET A 87 3.58 -6.30 9.50
CA MET A 87 2.99 -6.78 10.75
C MET A 87 2.26 -8.12 10.58
N LYS A 88 1.62 -8.38 9.43
CA LYS A 88 1.05 -9.70 9.13
C LYS A 88 2.11 -10.78 9.07
N LEU A 89 3.21 -10.55 8.34
CA LEU A 89 4.30 -11.52 8.22
C LEU A 89 4.92 -11.82 9.59
N ILE A 90 5.12 -10.79 10.41
CA ILE A 90 5.61 -10.97 11.78
C ILE A 90 4.63 -11.83 12.60
N LYS A 91 3.32 -11.57 12.52
CA LYS A 91 2.33 -12.36 13.28
C LYS A 91 2.24 -13.81 12.80
N GLU A 92 2.38 -14.03 11.50
CA GLU A 92 2.39 -15.37 10.90
C GLU A 92 3.64 -16.16 11.31
N GLN A 93 4.81 -15.52 11.33
CA GLN A 93 6.09 -16.15 11.66
C GLN A 93 6.37 -16.24 13.17
N HIS A 94 5.75 -15.38 13.96
CA HIS A 94 5.89 -15.29 15.42
C HIS A 94 4.52 -15.17 16.10
N PRO A 95 3.65 -16.18 15.97
CA PRO A 95 2.27 -16.13 16.48
C PRO A 95 2.20 -16.00 18.00
N ASP A 96 3.22 -16.47 18.71
CA ASP A 96 3.38 -16.47 20.17
C ASP A 96 3.68 -15.09 20.76
N LYS A 97 4.12 -14.13 19.94
CA LYS A 97 4.47 -12.78 20.42
C LYS A 97 3.22 -11.93 20.60
N ASP A 98 3.10 -11.31 21.77
CA ASP A 98 2.06 -10.34 22.07
C ASP A 98 2.50 -8.96 21.58
N ILE A 99 2.03 -8.59 20.40
CA ILE A 99 2.31 -7.30 19.78
C ILE A 99 1.02 -6.47 19.81
N ARG A 100 1.12 -5.23 20.30
CA ARG A 100 -0.01 -4.31 20.43
C ARG A 100 0.31 -2.97 19.78
N PHE A 101 -0.73 -2.27 19.34
CA PHE A 101 -0.60 -0.96 18.71
C PHE A 101 -1.10 0.17 19.62
N ILE A 102 -0.39 1.30 19.60
CA ILE A 102 -0.93 2.58 20.09
C ILE A 102 -1.04 3.51 18.88
N PHE A 103 -2.26 3.75 18.41
CA PHE A 103 -2.51 4.63 17.28
C PHE A 103 -2.62 6.08 17.72
N SER A 104 -2.22 7.03 16.89
CA SER A 104 -2.58 8.44 17.14
C SER A 104 -4.09 8.69 16.94
N ASN A 105 -4.68 7.96 15.99
CA ASN A 105 -6.12 7.91 15.75
C ASN A 105 -6.48 6.61 14.99
N SER A 106 -6.99 5.62 15.71
CA SER A 106 -7.39 4.30 15.23
C SER A 106 -8.55 4.34 14.21
N LYS A 107 -9.37 5.41 14.24
CA LYS A 107 -10.47 5.64 13.29
C LYS A 107 -9.99 6.10 11.90
N THR A 108 -8.69 6.37 11.76
CA THR A 108 -8.10 6.72 10.47
C THR A 108 -8.27 5.56 9.48
N ARG A 109 -8.70 5.87 8.26
CA ARG A 109 -8.89 4.88 7.20
C ARG A 109 -7.55 4.44 6.60
N ILE A 110 -7.43 3.15 6.28
CA ILE A 110 -6.20 2.57 5.67
C ILE A 110 -5.83 3.18 4.32
N SER A 111 -6.79 3.81 3.64
CA SER A 111 -6.62 4.63 2.45
C SER A 111 -7.84 5.54 2.27
N LYS A 112 -7.72 6.59 1.44
CA LYS A 112 -8.82 7.54 1.16
C LYS A 112 -10.11 6.87 0.64
N LYS A 113 -9.96 5.75 -0.09
CA LYS A 113 -11.09 5.04 -0.71
C LYS A 113 -11.66 3.92 0.17
N SER A 114 -10.93 3.47 1.19
CA SER A 114 -11.35 2.34 2.04
C SER A 114 -12.36 2.79 3.09
N LYS A 115 -13.27 1.89 3.48
CA LYS A 115 -14.08 2.03 4.69
C LYS A 115 -13.39 1.44 5.93
N THR A 116 -12.36 0.60 5.74
CA THR A 116 -11.60 -0.04 6.82
C THR A 116 -10.71 0.97 7.54
N THR A 117 -10.83 1.04 8.86
CA THR A 117 -9.96 1.85 9.73
C THR A 117 -8.76 1.06 10.23
N TYR A 118 -7.83 1.72 10.92
CA TYR A 118 -6.70 1.03 11.56
C TYR A 118 -7.16 0.06 12.65
N SER A 119 -8.13 0.46 13.49
CA SER A 119 -8.73 -0.43 14.50
C SER A 119 -9.35 -1.68 13.88
N MET A 120 -10.20 -1.51 12.86
CA MET A 120 -10.83 -2.63 12.15
C MET A 120 -9.79 -3.58 11.54
N TRP A 121 -8.67 -3.04 11.07
CA TRP A 121 -7.57 -3.85 10.57
C TRP A 121 -6.88 -4.62 11.71
N ALA A 122 -6.57 -3.95 12.82
CA ALA A 122 -5.92 -4.56 13.98
C ALA A 122 -6.78 -5.70 14.55
N GLU A 123 -8.08 -5.46 14.76
CA GLU A 123 -9.07 -6.45 15.20
C GLU A 123 -9.15 -7.64 14.26
N LYS A 124 -9.25 -7.38 12.95
CA LYS A 124 -9.30 -8.45 11.93
C LYS A 124 -8.10 -9.38 11.97
N TYR A 125 -6.92 -8.88 12.34
CA TYR A 125 -5.69 -9.66 12.41
C TYR A 125 -5.26 -10.01 13.85
N GLY A 126 -6.16 -9.82 14.84
CA GLY A 126 -5.94 -10.26 16.22
C GLY A 126 -4.92 -9.44 17.00
N PHE A 127 -4.71 -8.17 16.65
CA PHE A 127 -3.85 -7.26 17.40
C PHE A 127 -4.68 -6.44 18.40
N LYS A 128 -4.27 -6.46 19.68
CA LYS A 128 -4.78 -5.50 20.67
C LYS A 128 -4.28 -4.10 20.30
N TRP A 129 -5.10 -3.09 20.55
CA TRP A 129 -4.75 -1.71 20.23
C TRP A 129 -5.36 -0.71 21.22
N ALA A 130 -4.80 0.49 21.24
CA ALA A 130 -5.31 1.65 21.99
C ALA A 130 -5.07 2.95 21.19
N ASP A 131 -5.69 4.04 21.62
CA ASP A 131 -5.49 5.38 21.05
C ASP A 131 -4.70 6.29 22.01
N LYS A 132 -3.67 6.94 21.48
CA LYS A 132 -2.83 8.01 22.10
C LYS A 132 -2.03 7.63 23.33
N HIS A 133 -2.54 6.76 24.19
CA HIS A 133 -1.93 6.39 25.45
C HIS A 133 -1.98 4.89 25.66
N MET A 134 -1.03 4.39 26.44
CA MET A 134 -0.98 2.99 26.85
C MET A 134 -2.02 2.75 27.96
N PRO A 135 -2.93 1.77 27.79
CA PRO A 135 -3.90 1.41 28.83
C PRO A 135 -3.19 0.87 30.08
N LYS A 136 -3.68 1.23 31.27
CA LYS A 136 -3.09 0.76 32.55
C LYS A 136 -3.20 -0.75 32.71
N GLU A 137 -4.22 -1.35 32.09
CA GLU A 137 -4.45 -2.79 32.10
C GLU A 137 -3.25 -3.52 31.51
N TRP A 138 -2.63 -2.98 30.46
CA TRP A 138 -1.46 -3.61 29.83
C TRP A 138 -0.21 -3.60 30.72
N LEU A 139 -0.13 -2.67 31.68
CA LEU A 139 0.97 -2.57 32.62
C LEU A 139 0.85 -3.55 33.80
N ASN A 140 -0.37 -4.03 34.06
CA ASN A 140 -0.71 -4.85 35.23
C ASN A 140 -1.08 -6.30 34.85
N GLU A 141 -0.96 -6.67 33.57
CA GLU A 141 -0.94 -8.07 33.13
C GLU A 141 0.30 -8.80 33.64
#